data_AF-A0A9D8CAL1-F1
#
_entry.id   AF-A0A9D8CAL1-F1
#
_cell.length_a   1.000
_cell.length_b   1.000
_cell.length_c   1.000
_cell.angle_alpha   90.00
_cell.angle_beta   90.00
_cell.angle_gamma   90.00
#
_symmetry.space_group_name_H-M   'P 1'
#
loop_
_entity.id
_entity.type
_entity.pdbx_description
1 polymer ?
#
loop_
_entity_poly.entity_id
_entity_poly.type
_entity_poly.pdbx_seq_one_letter_code
_entity_poly.pdbx_strand_id
1 'polypeptide(L)'
;MSAPAASAPAIELRLRAIGQLFNTLDPSPFHERDLDQDAEDFIVGWARELPADVPLRIVVHLQEDAATDPRAGELRPVLAGFFEQRAAAVARDLRETFRFGRRSLMVSLPILAACMVAATLVDPLVEARPLARFLEEGLLIFGWVVNWRPAEILLFEWWPLARRRDLYRRLAQAEVEIRSPS
;
A
#
# COMPACT_ATOMS: atom_id res chain seq x y z
N MET A 1 5.68 39.14 -15.69
CA MET A 1 6.64 38.02 -15.79
C MET A 1 6.01 36.83 -15.07
N SER A 2 5.23 36.02 -15.77
CA SER A 2 4.58 34.85 -15.19
C SER A 2 5.59 33.72 -15.07
N ALA A 3 5.74 33.18 -13.86
CA ALA A 3 6.48 31.95 -13.63
C ALA A 3 5.91 30.82 -14.52
N PRO A 4 6.73 29.89 -15.03
CA PRO A 4 6.18 28.70 -15.67
C PRO A 4 5.41 27.95 -14.57
N ALA A 5 4.11 27.70 -14.79
CA ALA A 5 3.36 26.80 -13.93
C ALA A 5 4.13 25.47 -13.95
N ALA A 6 4.71 25.09 -12.82
CA ALA A 6 5.37 23.81 -12.67
C ALA A 6 4.34 22.75 -13.07
N SER A 7 4.51 22.19 -14.26
CA SER A 7 3.62 21.18 -14.82
C SER A 7 3.57 20.04 -13.83
N ALA A 8 2.38 19.76 -13.27
CA ALA A 8 2.18 18.59 -12.43
C ALA A 8 2.78 17.37 -13.14
N PRO A 9 3.55 16.53 -12.44
CA PRO A 9 4.23 15.42 -13.09
C PRO A 9 3.20 14.52 -13.77
N ALA A 10 3.44 14.27 -15.05
CA ALA A 10 2.51 13.61 -15.95
C ALA A 10 3.00 12.20 -16.27
N ILE A 11 2.08 11.25 -16.22
CA ILE A 11 2.28 9.87 -16.67
C ILE A 11 1.77 9.82 -18.12
N GLU A 12 2.69 9.72 -19.08
CA GLU A 12 2.35 9.69 -20.50
C GLU A 12 2.09 8.24 -20.97
N LEU A 13 0.87 7.99 -21.45
CA LEU A 13 0.44 6.72 -22.03
C LEU A 13 0.28 6.91 -23.53
N ARG A 14 0.93 6.08 -24.35
CA ARG A 14 0.76 6.10 -25.80
C ARG A 14 -0.02 4.87 -26.23
N LEU A 15 -1.27 5.06 -26.64
CA LEU A 15 -2.19 3.98 -26.99
C LEU A 15 -2.62 4.13 -28.45
N ARG A 16 -2.68 3.00 -29.16
CA ARG A 16 -3.24 2.94 -30.52
C ARG A 16 -4.77 2.93 -30.48
N ALA A 17 -5.34 2.31 -29.45
CA ALA A 17 -6.78 2.28 -29.21
C ALA A 17 -7.06 2.17 -27.71
N ILE A 18 -8.19 2.72 -27.26
CA ILE A 18 -8.65 2.68 -25.86
C ILE A 18 -8.75 1.23 -25.35
N GLY A 19 -9.12 0.29 -26.22
CA GLY A 19 -9.22 -1.13 -25.89
C GLY A 19 -7.91 -1.79 -25.45
N GLN A 20 -6.74 -1.22 -25.74
CA GLN A 20 -5.44 -1.75 -25.28
C GLN A 20 -5.23 -1.56 -23.77
N LEU A 21 -5.94 -0.62 -23.17
CA LEU A 21 -5.86 -0.38 -21.74
C LEU A 21 -6.68 -1.42 -20.94
N PHE A 22 -7.56 -2.15 -21.62
CA PHE A 22 -8.51 -3.07 -21.00
C PHE A 22 -8.20 -4.50 -21.42
N ASN A 23 -8.47 -5.44 -20.52
CA ASN A 23 -8.29 -6.84 -20.84
C ASN A 23 -9.31 -7.29 -21.90
N THR A 24 -8.87 -7.46 -23.14
CA THR A 24 -9.70 -7.91 -24.27
C THR A 24 -9.95 -9.42 -24.30
N LEU A 25 -9.28 -10.19 -23.44
CA LEU A 25 -9.24 -11.66 -23.50
C LEU A 25 -9.95 -12.35 -22.33
N ASP A 26 -10.65 -11.63 -21.45
CA ASP A 26 -11.33 -12.26 -20.31
C ASP A 26 -12.77 -12.69 -20.67
N PRO A 27 -13.08 -13.99 -20.77
CA PRO A 27 -14.44 -14.51 -20.95
C PRO A 27 -15.29 -14.46 -19.66
N SER A 28 -14.83 -13.78 -18.61
CA SER A 28 -15.55 -13.61 -17.35
C SER A 28 -16.96 -12.99 -17.55
N PRO A 29 -18.01 -13.60 -16.96
CA PRO A 29 -19.39 -13.11 -17.07
C PRO A 29 -19.65 -11.82 -16.29
N PHE A 30 -18.69 -11.35 -15.48
CA PHE A 30 -18.80 -10.11 -14.71
C PHE A 30 -18.19 -8.97 -15.51
N HIS A 31 -19.03 -8.29 -16.29
CA HIS A 31 -18.66 -7.12 -17.08
C HIS A 31 -18.34 -5.91 -16.17
N GLU A 32 -17.10 -5.83 -15.70
CA GLU A 32 -16.43 -4.58 -15.36
C GLU A 32 -15.12 -4.58 -16.17
N ARG A 33 -14.90 -3.58 -17.01
CA ARG A 33 -13.68 -3.47 -17.83
C ARG A 33 -12.48 -3.21 -16.93
N ASP A 34 -11.87 -4.28 -16.45
CA ASP A 34 -10.65 -4.18 -15.67
C ASP A 34 -9.49 -3.69 -16.55
N LEU A 35 -8.69 -2.82 -15.94
CA LEU A 35 -7.43 -2.36 -16.52
C LEU A 35 -6.54 -3.58 -16.76
N ASP A 36 -5.90 -3.65 -17.92
CA ASP A 36 -4.89 -4.66 -18.20
C ASP A 36 -3.77 -4.59 -17.15
N GLN A 37 -3.25 -5.74 -16.72
CA GLN A 37 -2.24 -5.80 -15.66
C GLN A 37 -0.95 -5.08 -16.08
N ASP A 38 -0.56 -5.14 -17.35
CA ASP A 38 0.62 -4.44 -17.85
C ASP A 38 0.41 -2.92 -17.81
N ALA A 39 -0.82 -2.46 -18.09
CA ALA A 39 -1.18 -1.05 -17.97
C ALA A 39 -1.21 -0.59 -16.51
N GLU A 40 -1.73 -1.40 -15.57
CA GLU A 40 -1.65 -1.10 -14.14
C GLU A 40 -0.19 -0.96 -13.69
N ASP A 41 0.64 -1.96 -13.99
CA ASP A 41 2.03 -2.01 -13.54
C ASP A 41 2.85 -0.86 -14.12
N PHE A 42 2.60 -0.47 -15.38
CA PHE A 42 3.22 0.72 -15.98
C PHE A 42 2.82 2.01 -15.26
N ILE A 43 1.52 2.25 -15.07
CA ILE A 43 1.01 3.48 -14.43
C ILE A 43 1.51 3.57 -12.98
N VAL A 44 1.41 2.47 -12.24
CA VAL A 44 1.84 2.41 -10.84
C VAL A 44 3.36 2.54 -10.72
N GLY A 45 4.11 1.95 -11.66
CA GLY A 45 5.57 2.09 -11.75
C GLY A 45 5.98 3.55 -11.86
N TRP A 46 5.47 4.25 -12.87
CA TRP A 46 5.72 5.69 -13.06
C TRP A 46 5.26 6.53 -11.85
N ALA A 47 4.08 6.26 -11.32
CA ALA A 47 3.54 7.00 -10.19
C ALA A 47 4.39 6.88 -8.91
N ARG A 48 5.16 5.79 -8.75
CA ARG A 48 6.09 5.61 -7.61
C ARG A 48 7.36 6.46 -7.73
N GLU A 49 7.77 6.79 -8.95
CA GLU A 49 8.95 7.63 -9.20
C GLU A 49 8.64 9.12 -8.99
N LEU A 50 7.35 9.49 -9.02
CA LEU A 50 6.90 10.86 -8.82
C LEU A 50 6.83 11.25 -7.33
N PRO A 51 7.02 12.54 -6.98
CA PRO A 51 6.92 13.02 -5.60
C PRO A 51 5.57 12.63 -4.97
N ALA A 52 5.58 12.27 -3.69
CA ALA A 52 4.40 11.71 -3.02
C ALA A 52 3.32 12.74 -2.65
N ASP A 53 3.70 14.03 -2.66
CA ASP A 53 2.94 15.17 -2.15
C ASP A 53 2.22 15.97 -3.24
N VAL A 54 2.42 15.62 -4.52
CA VAL A 54 1.83 16.33 -5.65
C VAL A 54 0.67 15.54 -6.29
N PRO A 55 -0.36 16.22 -6.82
CA PRO A 55 -1.40 15.57 -7.62
C PRO A 55 -0.79 14.97 -8.89
N LEU A 56 -1.31 13.81 -9.30
CA LEU A 56 -0.88 13.11 -10.49
C LEU A 56 -1.73 13.51 -11.70
N ARG A 57 -1.12 13.54 -12.87
CA ARG A 57 -1.81 13.70 -14.15
C ARG A 57 -1.48 12.50 -15.05
N ILE A 58 -2.48 11.95 -15.72
CA ILE A 58 -2.32 10.89 -16.70
C ILE A 58 -2.66 11.49 -18.07
N VAL A 59 -1.68 11.53 -18.97
CA VAL A 59 -1.85 12.06 -20.32
C VAL A 59 -1.91 10.88 -21.28
N VAL A 60 -3.06 10.65 -21.89
CA VAL A 60 -3.30 9.57 -22.84
C VAL A 60 -3.22 10.10 -24.25
N HIS A 61 -2.14 9.75 -24.95
CA HIS A 61 -1.96 10.00 -26.36
C HIS A 61 -2.67 8.92 -27.16
N LEU A 62 -3.79 9.28 -27.79
CA LEU A 62 -4.56 8.43 -28.70
C LEU A 62 -4.26 8.83 -30.14
N GLN A 63 -4.37 7.91 -31.11
CA GLN A 63 -4.40 8.28 -32.53
C GLN A 63 -5.72 8.99 -32.89
N GLU A 64 -5.73 9.84 -33.93
CA GLU A 64 -6.87 10.71 -34.29
C GLU A 64 -8.20 9.96 -34.40
N ASP A 65 -8.18 8.76 -34.97
CA ASP A 65 -9.36 7.90 -35.12
C ASP A 65 -9.95 7.43 -33.77
N ALA A 66 -9.10 7.27 -32.76
CA ALA A 66 -9.49 6.82 -31.42
C ALA A 66 -9.83 7.98 -30.47
N ALA A 67 -9.35 9.20 -30.73
CA ALA A 67 -9.68 10.39 -29.94
C ALA A 67 -11.14 10.84 -30.14
N THR A 68 -11.74 10.48 -31.29
CA THR A 68 -13.15 10.78 -31.62
C THR A 68 -14.12 9.70 -31.10
N ASP A 69 -13.61 8.62 -30.50
CA ASP A 69 -14.43 7.54 -29.93
C ASP A 69 -15.20 8.06 -28.69
N PRO A 70 -16.53 7.88 -28.60
CA PRO A 70 -17.31 8.20 -27.40
C PRO A 70 -16.74 7.60 -26.10
N ARG A 71 -16.04 6.46 -26.19
CA ARG A 71 -15.38 5.79 -25.06
C ARG A 71 -14.22 6.60 -24.47
N ALA A 72 -13.70 7.60 -25.18
CA ALA A 72 -12.67 8.50 -24.67
C ALA A 72 -13.16 9.23 -23.40
N GLY A 73 -14.43 9.64 -23.38
CA GLY A 73 -15.04 10.28 -22.21
C GLY A 73 -15.22 9.35 -21.00
N GLU A 74 -15.31 8.04 -21.23
CA GLU A 74 -15.46 7.01 -20.19
C GLU A 74 -14.13 6.60 -19.55
N LEU A 75 -13.01 6.94 -20.19
CA LEU A 75 -11.68 6.52 -19.73
C LEU A 75 -11.36 7.03 -18.33
N ARG A 76 -11.68 8.30 -18.05
CA ARG A 76 -11.48 8.93 -16.76
C ARG A 76 -12.28 8.25 -15.63
N PRO A 77 -13.62 8.14 -15.70
CA PRO A 77 -14.39 7.51 -14.62
C PRO A 77 -14.03 6.04 -14.44
N VAL A 78 -13.69 5.31 -15.51
CA VAL A 78 -13.27 3.90 -15.41
C VAL A 78 -11.92 3.77 -14.68
N LEU A 79 -10.91 4.57 -15.04
CA LEU A 79 -9.63 4.60 -14.35
C LEU A 79 -9.77 4.99 -12.88
N ALA A 80 -10.56 6.04 -12.59
CA ALA A 80 -10.83 6.48 -11.24
C ALA A 80 -11.47 5.38 -10.40
N GLY A 81 -12.51 4.73 -10.94
CA GLY A 81 -13.20 3.61 -10.30
C GLY A 81 -12.27 2.43 -10.03
N PHE A 82 -11.47 2.02 -11.00
CA PHE A 82 -10.51 0.92 -10.84
C PHE A 82 -9.51 1.19 -9.71
N PHE A 83 -8.87 2.37 -9.69
CA PHE A 83 -7.91 2.70 -8.65
C PHE A 83 -8.56 2.94 -7.28
N GLU A 84 -9.82 3.40 -7.23
CA GLU A 84 -10.58 3.48 -5.99
C GLU A 84 -10.88 2.08 -5.42
N GLN A 85 -11.29 1.13 -6.27
CA GLN A 85 -11.46 -0.27 -5.88
C GLN A 85 -10.15 -0.88 -5.36
N ARG A 86 -9.03 -0.65 -6.05
CA ARG A 86 -7.69 -1.10 -5.60
C ARG A 86 -7.29 -0.46 -4.26
N ALA A 87 -7.53 0.83 -4.08
CA ALA A 87 -7.27 1.51 -2.81
C ALA A 87 -8.13 0.92 -1.67
N ALA A 88 -9.40 0.60 -1.94
CA ALA A 88 -10.30 -0.03 -0.98
C ALA A 88 -9.86 -1.45 -0.61
N ALA A 89 -9.34 -2.21 -1.58
CA ALA A 89 -8.75 -3.54 -1.33
C ALA A 89 -7.54 -3.45 -0.40
N VAL A 90 -6.55 -2.59 -0.70
CA VAL A 90 -5.39 -2.40 0.19
C VAL A 90 -5.80 -1.87 1.56
N ALA A 91 -6.85 -1.05 1.64
CA ALA A 91 -7.40 -0.60 2.92
C ALA A 91 -8.04 -1.74 3.74
N ARG A 92 -8.59 -2.78 3.10
CA ARG A 92 -9.03 -4.01 3.79
C ARG A 92 -7.81 -4.76 4.34
N ASP A 93 -6.79 -4.97 3.52
CA ASP A 93 -5.57 -5.68 3.92
C ASP A 93 -4.90 -4.99 5.12
N LEU A 94 -4.81 -3.65 5.11
CA LEU A 94 -4.33 -2.86 6.25
C LEU A 94 -5.11 -3.15 7.53
N ARG A 95 -6.44 -3.18 7.46
CA ARG A 95 -7.28 -3.48 8.62
C ARG A 95 -7.03 -4.89 9.13
N GLU A 96 -6.76 -5.84 8.25
CA GLU A 96 -6.40 -7.21 8.61
C GLU A 96 -5.03 -7.28 9.29
N THR A 97 -4.01 -6.60 8.75
CA THR A 97 -2.68 -6.48 9.37
C THR A 97 -2.79 -5.88 10.78
N PHE A 98 -3.54 -4.78 10.95
CA PHE A 98 -3.76 -4.20 12.28
C PHE A 98 -4.53 -5.14 13.22
N ARG A 99 -5.50 -5.91 12.70
CA ARG A 99 -6.23 -6.90 13.51
C ARG A 99 -5.31 -8.03 13.95
N PHE A 100 -4.41 -8.49 13.08
CA PHE A 100 -3.39 -9.48 13.39
C PHE A 100 -2.38 -8.94 14.42
N GLY A 101 -1.84 -7.74 14.20
CA GLY A 101 -0.94 -7.07 15.13
C GLY A 101 -1.56 -6.87 16.53
N ARG A 102 -2.83 -6.45 16.60
CA ARG A 102 -3.56 -6.34 17.88
C ARG A 102 -3.71 -7.69 18.59
N ARG A 103 -4.04 -8.76 17.86
CA ARG A 103 -4.10 -10.11 18.43
C ARG A 103 -2.73 -10.57 18.95
N SER A 104 -1.66 -10.26 18.20
CA SER A 104 -0.29 -10.55 18.61
C SER A 104 0.08 -9.82 19.91
N LEU A 105 -0.26 -8.53 20.05
CA LEU A 105 -0.09 -7.78 21.31
C LEU A 105 -0.83 -8.39 22.48
N MET A 106 -2.07 -8.86 22.26
CA MET A 106 -2.85 -9.49 23.32
C MET A 106 -2.20 -10.78 23.85
N VAL A 107 -1.32 -11.42 23.06
CA VAL A 107 -0.56 -12.61 23.48
C VAL A 107 0.81 -12.23 24.04
N SER A 108 1.51 -11.26 23.45
CA SER A 108 2.85 -10.88 23.89
C SER A 108 2.86 -10.04 25.18
N LEU A 109 1.87 -9.17 25.37
CA LEU A 109 1.77 -8.30 26.54
C LEU A 109 1.63 -9.09 27.86
N PRO A 110 0.79 -10.14 27.96
CA PRO A 110 0.75 -11.01 29.14
C PRO A 110 2.05 -11.75 29.39
N ILE A 111 2.74 -12.23 28.35
CA ILE A 111 4.02 -12.93 28.50
C ILE A 111 5.08 -11.97 29.05
N LEU A 112 5.15 -10.75 28.53
CA LEU A 112 6.04 -9.72 29.04
C LEU A 112 5.73 -9.38 30.51
N ALA A 113 4.44 -9.20 30.83
CA ALA A 113 4.01 -8.96 32.20
C ALA A 113 4.38 -10.12 33.14
N ALA A 114 4.20 -11.36 32.70
CA ALA A 114 4.57 -12.55 33.46
C ALA A 114 6.09 -12.64 33.68
N CYS A 115 6.90 -12.34 32.67
CA CYS A 115 8.36 -12.32 32.80
C CYS A 115 8.82 -11.25 33.80
N MET A 116 8.19 -10.06 33.77
CA MET A 116 8.53 -8.96 34.66
C MET A 116 8.14 -9.27 36.11
N VAL A 117 6.97 -9.88 36.34
CA VAL A 117 6.57 -10.38 37.66
C VAL A 117 7.52 -11.47 38.14
N ALA A 118 7.84 -12.45 37.29
CA ALA A 118 8.76 -13.52 37.64
C ALA A 118 10.15 -12.99 38.04
N ALA A 119 10.69 -12.01 37.31
CA ALA A 119 11.96 -11.37 37.67
C ALA A 119 11.93 -10.75 39.07
N THR A 120 10.83 -10.07 39.46
CA THR A 120 10.70 -9.52 40.83
C THR A 120 10.55 -10.58 41.92
N LEU A 121 10.11 -11.80 41.56
CA LEU A 121 9.94 -12.92 42.48
C LEU A 121 11.22 -13.76 42.63
N VAL A 122 12.21 -13.63 41.73
CA VAL A 122 13.46 -14.39 41.80
C VAL A 122 14.28 -14.03 43.05
N ASP A 123 14.37 -12.75 43.41
CA ASP A 123 15.11 -12.27 44.58
C ASP A 123 14.66 -12.89 45.92
N PRO A 124 13.36 -12.93 46.25
CA PRO A 124 12.90 -13.56 47.49
C PRO A 124 12.86 -15.10 47.46
N LEU A 125 12.83 -15.75 46.29
CA LEU A 125 12.73 -17.21 46.19
C LEU A 125 14.07 -17.94 46.01
N VAL A 126 15.14 -17.25 45.57
CA VAL A 126 16.43 -17.87 45.26
C VAL A 126 17.53 -17.30 46.16
N GLU A 127 17.94 -18.09 47.17
CA GLU A 127 19.00 -17.68 48.11
C GLU A 127 20.38 -17.55 47.44
N ALA A 128 20.62 -18.30 46.36
CA ALA A 128 21.89 -18.29 45.62
C ALA A 128 22.00 -17.08 44.68
N ARG A 129 22.63 -15.99 45.15
CA ARG A 129 22.81 -14.73 44.39
C ARG A 129 23.34 -14.87 42.95
N PRO A 130 24.31 -15.76 42.63
CA PRO A 130 24.77 -15.93 41.25
C PRO A 130 23.71 -16.57 40.34
N LEU A 131 22.92 -17.50 40.89
CA LEU A 131 21.85 -18.18 40.16
C LEU A 131 20.66 -17.23 39.92
N ALA A 132 20.32 -16.41 40.93
CA ALA A 132 19.30 -15.37 40.81
C ALA A 132 19.60 -14.40 39.66
N ARG A 133 20.83 -13.86 39.58
CA ARG A 133 21.26 -12.99 38.46
C ARG A 133 21.20 -13.69 37.10
N PHE A 134 21.65 -14.93 37.02
CA PHE A 134 21.59 -15.68 35.76
C PHE A 134 20.15 -15.86 35.25
N LEU A 135 19.21 -16.17 36.16
CA LEU A 135 17.79 -16.28 35.82
C LEU A 135 17.18 -14.94 35.43
N GLU A 136 17.52 -13.86 36.13
CA GLU A 136 17.07 -12.51 35.80
C GLU A 136 17.51 -12.08 34.39
N GLU A 137 18.80 -12.25 34.07
CA GLU A 137 19.35 -11.97 32.75
C GLU A 137 18.71 -12.86 31.67
N GLY A 138 18.52 -14.16 31.96
CA GLY A 138 17.86 -15.10 31.07
C GLY A 138 16.40 -14.74 30.78
N LEU A 139 15.64 -14.32 31.80
CA LEU A 139 14.25 -13.87 31.65
C LEU A 139 14.16 -12.58 30.82
N LEU A 140 15.09 -11.64 31.01
CA LEU A 140 15.15 -10.41 30.22
C LEU A 140 15.42 -10.70 28.73
N ILE A 141 16.40 -11.58 28.44
CA ILE A 141 16.69 -12.02 27.06
C ILE A 141 15.49 -12.73 26.46
N PHE A 142 14.87 -13.66 27.20
CA PHE A 142 13.69 -14.39 26.74
C PHE A 142 12.50 -13.47 26.48
N GLY A 143 12.20 -12.54 27.40
CA GLY A 143 11.13 -11.56 27.25
C GLY A 143 11.32 -10.70 26.00
N TRP A 144 12.55 -10.26 25.71
CA TRP A 144 12.87 -9.55 24.47
C TRP A 144 12.71 -10.44 23.22
N VAL A 145 13.19 -11.69 23.24
CA VAL A 145 13.10 -12.66 22.13
C VAL A 145 11.64 -13.07 21.83
N VAL A 146 10.75 -13.04 22.81
CA VAL A 146 9.31 -13.25 22.54
C VAL A 146 8.66 -11.98 21.99
N ASN A 147 9.12 -10.81 22.40
CA ASN A 147 8.46 -9.54 22.09
C ASN A 147 8.88 -8.91 20.75
N TRP A 148 10.06 -9.21 20.20
CA TRP A 148 10.56 -8.52 18.99
C TRP A 148 9.68 -8.75 17.76
N ARG A 149 9.18 -9.97 17.51
CA ARG A 149 8.40 -10.26 16.30
C ARG A 149 7.02 -9.59 16.29
N PRO A 150 6.24 -9.62 17.38
CA PRO A 150 5.04 -8.78 17.50
C PRO A 150 5.32 -7.29 17.26
N ALA A 151 6.42 -6.77 17.82
CA ALA A 151 6.82 -5.37 17.65
C ALA A 151 7.20 -5.06 16.19
N GLU A 152 7.92 -5.95 15.52
CA GLU A 152 8.31 -5.82 14.11
C GLU A 152 7.10 -5.70 13.17
N ILE A 153 6.12 -6.60 13.32
CA ILE A 153 4.88 -6.60 12.55
C ILE A 153 4.16 -5.25 12.69
N LEU A 154 4.06 -4.76 13.93
CA LEU A 154 3.34 -3.53 14.23
C LEU A 154 4.09 -2.26 13.86
N LEU A 155 5.42 -2.31 13.80
CA LEU A 155 6.22 -1.14 13.46
C LEU A 155 6.40 -1.01 11.95
N PHE A 156 6.60 -2.10 11.22
CA PHE A 156 7.09 -2.05 9.85
C PHE A 156 6.12 -2.58 8.80
N GLU A 157 5.33 -3.63 9.06
CA GLU A 157 4.55 -4.30 8.00
C GLU A 157 3.39 -3.45 7.44
N TRP A 158 2.84 -2.51 8.22
CA TRP A 158 1.70 -1.70 7.80
C TRP A 158 2.10 -0.51 6.89
N TRP A 159 3.34 -0.03 6.99
CA TRP A 159 3.78 1.17 6.28
C TRP A 159 3.82 0.99 4.74
N PRO A 160 4.33 -0.13 4.19
CA PRO A 160 4.26 -0.41 2.75
C PRO A 160 2.83 -0.45 2.22
N LEU A 161 1.91 -1.05 2.98
CA LEU A 161 0.49 -1.13 2.63
C LEU A 161 -0.18 0.26 2.67
N ALA A 162 0.14 1.09 3.67
CA ALA A 162 -0.37 2.46 3.77
C ALA A 162 0.10 3.31 2.58
N ARG A 163 1.40 3.23 2.26
CA ARG A 163 1.99 3.89 1.08
C ARG A 163 1.33 3.44 -0.22
N ARG A 164 1.07 2.14 -0.37
CA ARG A 164 0.40 1.58 -1.57
C ARG A 164 -1.05 2.05 -1.68
N ARG A 165 -1.80 2.07 -0.58
CA ARG A 165 -3.17 2.62 -0.53
C ARG A 165 -3.18 4.09 -0.96
N ASP A 166 -2.26 4.89 -0.42
CA ASP A 166 -2.23 6.33 -0.70
C ASP A 166 -1.83 6.60 -2.15
N LEU A 167 -0.92 5.80 -2.73
CA LEU A 167 -0.61 5.84 -4.15
C LEU A 167 -1.85 5.56 -5.02
N TYR A 168 -2.61 4.49 -4.73
CA TYR A 168 -3.82 4.19 -5.49
C TYR A 168 -4.90 5.26 -5.33
N ARG A 169 -5.06 5.85 -4.14
CA ARG A 169 -5.97 7.00 -3.95
C ARG A 169 -5.56 8.21 -4.79
N ARG A 170 -4.26 8.50 -4.87
CA ARG A 170 -3.74 9.59 -5.70
C ARG A 170 -3.96 9.31 -7.19
N LEU A 171 -3.81 8.07 -7.63
CA LEU A 171 -4.11 7.65 -9.00
C LEU A 171 -5.62 7.73 -9.31
N ALA A 172 -6.49 7.37 -8.36
CA ALA A 172 -7.94 7.51 -8.51
C ALA A 172 -8.38 8.97 -8.66
N GLN A 173 -7.65 9.90 -8.03
CA GLN A 173 -7.89 11.34 -8.10
C GLN A 173 -7.11 12.03 -9.23
N ALA A 174 -6.34 11.27 -10.02
CA ALA A 174 -5.51 11.84 -11.06
C ALA A 174 -6.36 12.52 -12.16
N GLU A 175 -5.86 13.63 -12.66
CA GLU A 175 -6.44 14.30 -13.82
C GLU A 175 -6.09 13.49 -15.08
N VAL A 176 -7.09 13.10 -15.86
CA VAL A 176 -6.89 12.36 -17.12
C VAL A 176 -7.09 13.32 -18.28
N GLU A 177 -6.01 13.60 -19.01
CA GLU A 177 -6.03 14.40 -20.24
C GLU A 177 -5.88 13.48 -21.45
N ILE A 178 -6.71 13.67 -22.47
CA ILE A 178 -6.60 12.96 -23.74
C ILE A 178 -6.01 13.92 -24.77
N ARG A 179 -4.93 13.50 -25.43
CA ARG A 179 -4.26 14.28 -26.48
C ARG A 179 -4.25 13.47 -27.77
N SER A 180 -4.69 14.10 -28.86
CA SER A 180 -4.49 13.57 -30.21
C SER A 180 -3.04 13.82 -30.65
N PRO A 181 -2.48 13.04 -31.58
CA PRO A 181 -1.14 13.31 -32.12
C PRO A 181 -1.26 14.56 -32.99
N SER A 182 -0.43 15.57 -32.71
CA SER A 182 -0.26 16.73 -33.61
C SER A 182 0.53 16.37 -34.85
#